data_AF-C1EHY4-F1
#
_entry.id   AF-C1EHY4-F1
#
_cell.length_a   1.000
_cell.length_b   1.000
_cell.length_c   1.000
_cell.angle_alpha   90.00
_cell.angle_beta   90.00
_cell.angle_gamma   90.00
#
_symmetry.space_group_name_H-M   'P 1'
#
loop_
_entity.id
_entity.type
_entity.pdbx_description
1 polymer ?
#
loop_
_entity_poly.entity_id
_entity_poly.type
_entity_poly.pdbx_seq_one_letter_code
_entity_poly.pdbx_strand_id
1 'polypeptide(L)'
;MDAGDEDGGDVGVTREDAAILMTLKHGTKRKRRRAGSTCEHGRQRHRCKECGGSQICEHGRRRSRCKECGGSEICEHGRQRSQCKECGGGGICEHGRQRTQCKECGGVSICEHGRRRTQCKECGGGSICEHRRRRSECKECGGSGICEHGRRRSTCKECGGSQICEHARQRRHCKECGGASICKHGRERSKCKECGGSQICEHGRRRSRCKECGGSGICEHGRRRDGCRECLAAKALTG
;
A
#
# COMPACT_ATOMS: atom_id res chain seq x y z
N MET A 1 89.72 57.41 21.27
CA MET A 1 90.10 56.35 20.31
C MET A 1 88.82 55.55 20.07
N ASP A 2 87.80 56.16 19.46
CA ASP A 2 87.73 56.47 18.01
C ASP A 2 87.81 55.18 17.20
N ALA A 3 87.03 54.93 16.15
CA ALA A 3 85.85 55.52 15.53
C ALA A 3 85.55 54.61 14.30
N GLY A 4 84.29 54.59 13.84
CA GLY A 4 83.90 54.26 12.46
C GLY A 4 83.95 52.79 12.03
N ASP A 5 83.19 52.32 11.04
CA ASP A 5 82.12 52.92 10.24
C ASP A 5 81.39 51.78 9.49
N GLU A 6 80.28 52.17 8.88
CA GLU A 6 79.20 51.43 8.22
C GLU A 6 79.59 50.65 6.95
N ASP A 7 78.78 49.64 6.62
CA ASP A 7 78.25 49.32 5.27
C ASP A 7 77.26 48.14 5.43
N GLY A 8 76.00 48.17 5.02
CA GLY A 8 75.45 48.74 3.79
C GLY A 8 75.34 47.63 2.74
N GLY A 9 74.28 46.82 2.77
CA GLY A 9 74.15 45.66 1.86
C GLY A 9 72.75 45.09 1.75
N ASP A 10 71.87 45.84 1.10
CA ASP A 10 70.64 45.36 0.48
C ASP A 10 71.00 44.32 -0.60
N VAL A 11 70.49 43.08 -0.49
CA VAL A 11 70.48 42.15 -1.62
C VAL A 11 69.07 41.59 -1.79
N GLY A 12 68.42 42.20 -2.77
CA GLY A 12 67.12 41.88 -3.31
C GLY A 12 66.84 40.39 -3.51
N VAL A 13 65.60 40.07 -3.17
CA VAL A 13 64.87 38.84 -3.52
C VAL A 13 65.01 38.57 -5.02
N THR A 14 65.65 37.46 -5.38
CA THR A 14 65.67 36.96 -6.75
C THR A 14 64.29 36.40 -7.13
N ARG A 15 63.94 36.54 -8.41
CA ARG A 15 62.61 36.28 -8.98
C ARG A 15 62.17 34.80 -9.02
N GLU A 16 62.82 33.91 -8.28
CA GLU A 16 62.48 32.48 -8.21
C GLU A 16 61.96 32.04 -6.83
N ASP A 17 61.93 32.92 -5.82
CA ASP A 17 61.40 32.62 -4.47
C ASP A 17 59.92 33.01 -4.25
N ALA A 18 59.17 33.23 -5.33
CA ALA A 18 57.73 33.54 -5.28
C ALA A 18 56.81 32.29 -5.31
N ALA A 19 57.36 31.08 -5.27
CA ALA A 19 56.57 29.84 -5.40
C ALA A 19 56.22 29.15 -4.07
N ILE A 20 56.76 29.57 -2.91
CA ILE A 20 56.58 28.84 -1.65
C ILE A 20 55.66 29.55 -0.63
N LEU A 21 55.23 30.80 -0.89
CA LEU A 21 54.45 31.60 0.07
C LEU A 21 52.98 31.89 -0.32
N MET A 22 52.41 31.12 -1.27
CA MET A 22 51.01 31.27 -1.74
C MET A 22 50.07 30.10 -1.36
N THR A 23 50.46 29.16 -0.50
CA THR A 23 49.63 27.99 -0.15
C THR A 23 49.20 27.92 1.32
N LEU A 24 49.06 29.06 2.01
CA LEU A 24 48.58 29.12 3.41
C LEU A 24 47.40 30.06 3.64
N LYS A 25 46.46 30.16 2.69
CA LYS A 25 45.18 30.87 2.90
C LYS A 25 43.96 30.11 2.40
N HIS A 26 43.88 28.80 2.65
CA HIS A 26 42.58 28.12 2.70
C HIS A 26 42.41 27.49 4.07
N GLY A 27 41.71 28.22 4.95
CA GLY A 27 41.28 27.72 6.24
C GLY A 27 40.61 26.37 6.05
N THR A 28 41.28 25.32 6.53
CA THR A 28 40.72 23.98 6.58
C THR A 28 39.50 24.08 7.48
N LYS A 29 38.30 24.10 6.88
CA LYS A 29 37.06 23.89 7.62
C LYS A 29 37.20 22.51 8.24
N ARG A 30 37.67 22.47 9.49
CA ARG A 30 37.71 21.27 10.31
C ARG A 30 36.29 20.73 10.30
N LYS A 31 36.00 19.75 9.45
CA LYS A 31 34.81 18.91 9.56
C LYS A 31 34.94 18.28 10.93
N ARG A 32 34.33 18.90 11.94
CA ARG A 32 34.10 18.28 13.24
C ARG A 32 33.37 16.98 12.92
N ARG A 33 34.11 15.87 12.90
CA ARG A 33 33.55 14.53 12.83
C ARG A 33 32.66 14.44 14.06
N ARG A 34 31.34 14.58 13.88
CA ARG A 34 30.36 14.36 14.95
C ARG A 34 30.46 12.88 15.31
N ALA A 35 31.30 12.56 16.28
CA ALA A 35 31.33 11.25 16.89
C ALA A 35 29.91 10.93 17.41
N GLY A 36 29.36 9.80 16.97
CA GLY A 36 28.17 9.19 17.57
C GLY A 36 26.81 9.80 17.18
N SER A 37 26.51 10.00 15.89
CA SER A 37 25.13 10.30 15.47
C SER A 37 24.21 9.08 15.55
N THR A 38 24.76 7.86 15.50
CA THR A 38 24.06 6.58 15.54
C THR A 38 24.23 5.93 16.92
N CYS A 39 23.16 5.41 17.51
CA CYS A 39 23.20 4.64 18.76
C CYS A 39 23.47 3.16 18.50
N GLU A 40 23.65 2.37 19.57
CA GLU A 40 23.82 0.90 19.52
C GLU A 40 22.66 0.18 18.80
N HIS A 41 21.47 0.78 18.79
CA HIS A 41 20.29 0.28 18.08
C HIS A 41 20.34 0.55 16.55
N GLY A 42 21.47 1.03 16.01
CA GLY A 42 21.64 1.33 14.58
C GLY A 42 20.82 2.53 14.08
N ARG A 43 20.21 3.30 14.98
CA ARG A 43 19.36 4.47 14.65
C ARG A 43 20.08 5.77 14.98
N GLN A 44 19.69 6.87 14.34
CA GLN A 44 20.17 8.18 14.79
C GLN A 44 19.75 8.42 16.25
N ARG A 45 20.69 8.74 17.15
CA ARG A 45 20.47 8.81 18.61
C ARG A 45 19.28 9.70 18.97
N HIS A 46 19.15 10.86 18.33
CA HIS A 46 18.05 11.80 18.55
C HIS A 46 16.67 11.31 18.05
N ARG A 47 16.62 10.24 17.25
CA ARG A 47 15.39 9.59 16.76
C ARG A 47 15.15 8.22 17.38
N CYS A 48 16.07 7.73 18.21
CA CYS A 48 15.95 6.41 18.79
C CYS A 48 14.96 6.44 19.96
N LYS A 49 13.93 5.60 19.89
CA LYS A 49 12.95 5.47 20.99
C LYS A 49 13.59 4.84 22.22
N GLU A 50 14.38 3.78 22.07
CA GLU A 50 15.05 3.09 23.18
C GLU A 50 16.06 3.99 23.91
N CYS A 51 16.68 4.95 23.21
CA CYS A 51 17.63 5.89 23.82
C CYS A 51 16.98 7.18 24.34
N GLY A 52 15.64 7.29 24.36
CA GLY A 52 14.97 8.54 24.76
C GLY A 52 15.32 9.73 23.85
N GLY A 53 15.53 9.48 22.55
CA GLY A 53 16.01 10.48 21.61
C GLY A 53 15.17 11.75 21.62
N SER A 54 15.82 12.92 21.51
CA SER A 54 15.18 14.23 21.69
C SER A 54 14.01 14.55 20.74
N GLN A 55 13.88 13.84 19.61
CA GLN A 55 12.74 13.96 18.70
C GLN A 55 11.58 13.04 19.05
N ILE A 56 11.69 12.19 20.06
CA ILE A 56 10.63 11.30 20.53
C ILE A 56 9.88 12.00 21.67
N CYS A 57 8.55 11.95 21.64
CA CYS A 57 7.72 12.42 22.74
C CYS A 57 7.45 11.29 23.75
N GLU A 58 6.85 11.62 24.88
CA GLU A 58 6.38 10.66 25.89
C GLU A 58 5.47 9.57 25.32
N HIS A 59 4.66 9.89 24.29
CA HIS A 59 3.82 8.93 23.57
C HIS A 59 4.61 7.94 22.70
N GLY A 60 5.94 7.99 22.73
CA GLY A 60 6.83 7.11 21.97
C GLY A 60 6.76 7.32 20.46
N ARG A 61 6.24 8.47 20.00
CA ARG A 61 6.15 8.88 18.60
C ARG A 61 7.15 10.00 18.32
N ARG A 62 7.47 10.24 17.05
CA ARG A 62 8.25 11.42 16.67
C ARG A 62 7.42 12.67 16.96
N ARG A 63 7.95 13.62 17.75
CA ARG A 63 7.27 14.85 18.20
C ARG A 63 6.56 15.58 17.07
N SER A 64 7.25 15.77 15.93
CA SER A 64 6.69 16.43 14.75
C SER A 64 5.48 15.72 14.14
N ARG A 65 5.29 14.42 14.39
CA ARG A 65 4.19 13.59 13.86
C ARG A 65 3.22 13.13 14.95
N CYS A 66 3.37 13.60 16.17
CA CYS A 66 2.50 13.21 17.27
C CYS A 66 1.28 14.13 17.30
N LYS A 67 0.08 13.57 17.12
CA LYS A 67 -1.18 14.32 17.21
C LYS A 67 -1.39 14.89 18.62
N GLU A 68 -1.13 14.08 19.65
CA GLU A 68 -1.29 14.46 21.06
C GLU A 68 -0.33 15.60 21.48
N CYS A 69 0.83 15.72 20.81
CA CYS A 69 1.79 16.82 21.08
C CYS A 69 1.62 18.02 20.13
N GLY A 70 0.56 18.08 19.31
CA GLY A 70 0.40 19.15 18.31
C GLY A 70 1.53 19.20 17.28
N GLY A 71 2.08 18.05 16.91
CA GLY A 71 3.25 17.96 16.04
C GLY A 71 3.11 18.75 14.74
N SER A 72 4.16 19.47 14.33
CA SER A 72 4.15 20.39 13.19
C SER A 72 3.80 19.74 11.84
N GLU A 73 4.01 18.43 11.68
CA GLU A 73 3.62 17.69 10.46
C GLU A 73 2.13 17.28 10.48
N ILE A 74 1.38 17.52 11.57
CA ILE A 74 -0.05 17.21 11.69
C ILE A 74 -0.87 18.47 11.37
N CYS A 75 -1.94 18.31 10.57
CA CYS A 75 -2.91 19.38 10.29
C CYS A 75 -4.06 19.36 11.31
N GLU A 76 -4.90 20.39 11.27
CA GLU A 76 -6.13 20.49 12.07
C GLU A 76 -7.06 19.27 11.92
N HIS A 77 -7.08 18.64 10.74
CA HIS A 77 -7.85 17.42 10.47
C HIS A 77 -7.25 16.16 11.14
N GLY A 78 -6.17 16.29 11.92
CA GLY A 78 -5.50 15.20 12.62
C GLY A 78 -4.76 14.22 11.71
N ARG A 79 -4.51 14.60 10.44
CA ARG A 79 -3.75 13.81 9.45
C ARG A 79 -2.35 14.43 9.26
N GLN A 80 -1.40 13.66 8.71
CA GLN A 80 -0.14 14.25 8.26
C GLN A 80 -0.44 15.26 7.14
N ARG A 81 0.05 16.50 7.26
CA ARG A 81 -0.18 17.62 6.35
C ARG A 81 0.05 17.22 4.90
N SER A 82 1.17 16.55 4.61
CA SER A 82 1.53 16.09 3.27
C SER A 82 0.57 15.07 2.66
N GLN A 83 -0.23 14.39 3.48
CA GLN A 83 -1.19 13.37 3.05
C GLN A 83 -2.65 13.83 3.22
N CYS A 84 -2.87 15.05 3.69
CA CYS A 84 -4.21 15.56 3.92
C CYS A 84 -4.78 16.14 2.62
N LYS A 85 -5.86 15.53 2.11
CA LYS A 85 -6.57 16.01 0.93
C LYS A 85 -7.14 17.41 1.15
N GLU A 86 -7.76 17.64 2.30
CA GLU A 86 -8.39 18.92 2.66
C GLU A 86 -7.37 20.07 2.78
N CYS A 87 -6.11 19.78 3.14
CA CYS A 87 -5.04 20.79 3.20
C CYS A 87 -4.25 20.92 1.89
N GLY A 88 -4.65 20.23 0.80
CA GLY A 88 -3.87 20.22 -0.44
C GLY A 88 -2.46 19.66 -0.27
N GLY A 89 -2.26 18.73 0.68
CA GLY A 89 -0.95 18.20 1.03
C GLY A 89 -0.16 17.73 -0.18
N GLY A 90 1.13 18.08 -0.27
CA GLY A 90 1.96 17.83 -1.45
C GLY A 90 2.07 16.36 -1.91
N GLY A 91 1.68 15.40 -1.08
CA GLY A 91 1.57 13.98 -1.42
C GLY A 91 0.25 13.58 -2.10
N ILE A 92 -0.71 14.49 -2.24
CA ILE A 92 -2.01 14.28 -2.90
C ILE A 92 -1.97 14.91 -4.31
N CYS A 93 -2.49 14.22 -5.32
CA CYS A 93 -2.63 14.74 -6.67
C CYS A 93 -3.98 15.45 -6.86
N GLU A 94 -4.16 16.11 -8.00
CA GLU A 94 -5.43 16.74 -8.40
C GLU A 94 -6.63 15.78 -8.38
N HIS A 95 -6.41 14.49 -8.66
CA HIS A 95 -7.43 13.44 -8.58
C HIS A 95 -7.84 13.07 -7.13
N GLY A 96 -7.29 13.75 -6.13
CA GLY A 96 -7.57 13.50 -4.72
C GLY A 96 -7.03 12.17 -4.19
N ARG A 97 -6.08 11.54 -4.91
CA ARG A 97 -5.41 10.29 -4.54
C ARG A 97 -3.98 10.58 -4.08
N GLN A 98 -3.35 9.66 -3.34
CA GLN A 98 -1.91 9.78 -3.09
C GLN A 98 -1.15 9.72 -4.42
N ARG A 99 -0.29 10.69 -4.69
CA ARG A 99 0.47 10.83 -5.96
C ARG A 99 1.16 9.53 -6.35
N THR A 100 1.81 8.88 -5.40
CA THR A 100 2.54 7.62 -5.61
C THR A 100 1.64 6.45 -6.02
N GLN A 101 0.34 6.52 -5.74
CA GLN A 101 -0.64 5.46 -6.02
C GLN A 101 -1.64 5.86 -7.10
N CYS A 102 -1.54 7.06 -7.66
CA CYS A 102 -2.48 7.54 -8.67
C CYS A 102 -2.12 6.97 -10.04
N LYS A 103 -3.06 6.23 -10.65
CA LYS A 103 -2.88 5.67 -12.00
C LYS A 103 -2.81 6.78 -13.06
N GLU A 104 -3.69 7.77 -12.99
CA GLU A 104 -3.72 8.89 -13.95
C GLU A 104 -2.44 9.74 -13.91
N CYS A 105 -1.79 9.85 -12.75
CA CYS A 105 -0.53 10.60 -12.62
C CYS A 105 0.74 9.73 -12.82
N GLY A 106 0.61 8.48 -13.27
CA GLY A 106 1.76 7.58 -13.43
C GLY A 106 2.50 7.30 -12.12
N GLY A 107 1.79 7.27 -10.99
CA GLY A 107 2.37 7.14 -9.66
C GLY A 107 3.34 5.96 -9.56
N VAL A 108 4.48 6.15 -8.90
CA VAL A 108 5.59 5.17 -8.82
C VAL A 108 5.19 3.79 -8.26
N SER A 109 4.06 3.67 -7.56
CA SER A 109 3.56 2.38 -7.09
C SER A 109 2.75 1.62 -8.15
N ILE A 110 2.48 2.22 -9.30
CA ILE A 110 1.69 1.66 -10.40
C ILE A 110 2.65 1.20 -11.52
N CYS A 111 2.44 -0.01 -12.04
CA CYS A 111 3.19 -0.52 -13.20
C CYS A 111 2.53 -0.08 -14.51
N GLU A 112 3.20 -0.34 -15.63
CA GLU A 112 2.67 -0.14 -16.99
C GLU A 112 1.32 -0.83 -17.24
N HIS A 113 1.07 -1.98 -16.57
CA HIS A 113 -0.21 -2.69 -16.62
C HIS A 113 -1.35 -1.98 -15.86
N GLY A 114 -1.10 -0.79 -15.29
CA GLY A 114 -2.09 -0.04 -14.52
C GLY A 114 -2.48 -0.67 -13.18
N ARG A 115 -1.68 -1.63 -12.68
CA ARG A 115 -1.86 -2.32 -11.39
C ARG A 115 -0.83 -1.82 -10.38
N ARG A 116 -1.08 -2.02 -9.08
CA ARG A 116 -0.04 -1.79 -8.06
C ARG A 116 1.14 -2.74 -8.33
N ARG A 117 2.36 -2.20 -8.48
CA ARG A 117 3.59 -2.96 -8.78
C ARG A 117 3.76 -4.18 -7.88
N THR A 118 3.57 -4.01 -6.57
CA THR A 118 3.69 -5.11 -5.60
C THR A 118 2.68 -6.24 -5.81
N GLN A 119 1.56 -5.99 -6.47
CA GLN A 119 0.48 -6.94 -6.70
C GLN A 119 0.36 -7.37 -8.16
N CYS A 120 1.21 -6.84 -9.05
CA CYS A 120 1.14 -7.15 -10.47
C CYS A 120 1.77 -8.52 -10.72
N LYS A 121 1.00 -9.45 -11.32
CA LYS A 121 1.50 -10.78 -11.66
C LYS A 121 2.50 -10.73 -12.81
N GLU A 122 2.24 -9.92 -13.84
CA GLU A 122 3.14 -9.77 -14.99
C GLU A 122 4.50 -9.19 -14.58
N CYS A 123 4.53 -8.27 -13.61
CA CYS A 123 5.78 -7.69 -13.11
C CYS A 123 6.46 -8.50 -12.00
N GLY A 124 5.95 -9.70 -11.66
CA GLY A 124 6.51 -10.49 -10.53
C GLY A 124 6.46 -9.74 -9.19
N GLY A 125 5.42 -8.93 -8.97
CA GLY A 125 5.31 -8.03 -7.83
C GLY A 125 5.59 -8.72 -6.49
N GLY A 126 6.22 -8.02 -5.55
CA GLY A 126 6.68 -8.57 -4.27
C GLY A 126 5.60 -9.17 -3.35
N SER A 127 4.31 -9.12 -3.69
CA SER A 127 3.24 -9.85 -2.99
C SER A 127 2.81 -11.13 -3.72
N ILE A 128 3.38 -11.43 -4.88
CA ILE A 128 3.10 -12.59 -5.72
C ILE A 128 4.18 -13.66 -5.48
N CYS A 129 3.79 -14.91 -5.28
CA CYS A 129 4.71 -16.05 -5.18
C CYS A 129 5.02 -16.65 -6.56
N GLU A 130 5.96 -17.60 -6.60
CA GLU A 130 6.30 -18.38 -7.80
C GLU A 130 5.08 -19.06 -8.45
N HIS A 131 4.09 -19.48 -7.65
CA HIS A 131 2.82 -20.05 -8.11
C HIS A 131 1.86 -19.03 -8.76
N ARG A 132 2.30 -17.79 -9.04
CA ARG A 132 1.49 -16.67 -9.57
C ARG A 132 0.21 -16.38 -8.76
N ARG A 133 0.25 -16.67 -7.46
CA ARG A 133 -0.81 -16.37 -6.47
C ARG A 133 -0.32 -15.28 -5.51
N ARG A 134 -1.23 -14.59 -4.82
CA ARG A 134 -0.83 -13.70 -3.71
C ARG A 134 -0.21 -14.57 -2.62
N ARG A 135 0.99 -14.22 -2.13
CA ARG A 135 1.74 -14.99 -1.12
C ARG A 135 0.90 -15.30 0.11
N SER A 136 0.18 -14.31 0.64
CA SER A 136 -0.70 -14.50 1.80
C SER A 136 -1.85 -15.47 1.55
N GLU A 137 -2.22 -15.73 0.30
CA GLU A 137 -3.33 -16.62 -0.07
C GLU A 137 -2.88 -17.93 -0.72
N CYS A 138 -1.56 -18.13 -0.86
CA CYS A 138 -1.01 -19.32 -1.50
C CYS A 138 -0.88 -20.45 -0.47
N LYS A 139 -1.59 -21.56 -0.71
CA LYS A 139 -1.53 -22.75 0.14
C LYS A 139 -0.15 -23.42 0.11
N GLU A 140 0.45 -23.55 -1.07
CA GLU A 140 1.77 -24.17 -1.25
C GLU A 140 2.87 -23.39 -0.52
N CYS A 141 2.77 -22.06 -0.44
CA CYS A 141 3.73 -21.22 0.29
C CYS A 141 3.41 -21.04 1.78
N GLY A 142 2.40 -21.74 2.33
CA GLY A 142 1.98 -21.55 3.74
C GLY A 142 1.51 -20.13 4.04
N GLY A 143 0.85 -19.48 3.08
CA GLY A 143 0.46 -18.06 3.17
C GLY A 143 -0.27 -17.70 4.47
N SER A 144 0.02 -16.51 5.01
CA SER A 144 -0.53 -16.03 6.28
C SER A 144 -2.06 -15.90 6.34
N GLY A 145 -2.75 -16.02 5.20
CA GLY A 145 -4.20 -16.07 5.11
C GLY A 145 -4.78 -17.49 5.08
N ILE A 146 -3.95 -18.54 5.10
CA ILE A 146 -4.34 -19.96 5.04
C ILE A 146 -4.15 -20.60 6.42
N CYS A 147 -5.17 -21.27 6.96
CA CYS A 147 -5.08 -21.98 8.24
C CYS A 147 -4.45 -23.36 8.06
N GLU A 148 -4.19 -24.04 9.18
CA GLU A 148 -3.73 -25.44 9.21
C GLU A 148 -4.66 -26.40 8.45
N HIS A 149 -5.97 -26.13 8.43
CA HIS A 149 -6.96 -26.89 7.65
C HIS A 149 -6.85 -26.66 6.12
N GLY A 150 -5.89 -25.86 5.65
CA GLY A 150 -5.70 -25.55 4.23
C GLY A 150 -6.80 -24.68 3.62
N ARG A 151 -7.63 -24.03 4.45
CA ARG A 151 -8.72 -23.11 4.06
C ARG A 151 -8.31 -21.66 4.31
N ARG A 152 -9.00 -20.69 3.70
CA ARG A 152 -8.81 -19.27 4.05
C ARG A 152 -9.20 -19.06 5.53
N ARG A 153 -8.27 -18.56 6.35
CA ARG A 153 -8.44 -18.32 7.80
C ARG A 153 -9.72 -17.55 8.10
N SER A 154 -9.95 -16.46 7.37
CA SER A 154 -11.11 -15.59 7.61
C SER A 154 -12.46 -16.27 7.36
N THR A 155 -12.51 -17.35 6.59
CA THR A 155 -13.75 -18.11 6.31
C THR A 155 -13.75 -19.52 6.90
N CYS A 156 -12.71 -19.91 7.64
CA CYS A 156 -12.60 -21.24 8.21
C CYS A 156 -13.50 -21.34 9.45
N LYS A 157 -14.46 -22.28 9.45
CA LYS A 157 -15.35 -22.49 10.59
C LYS A 157 -14.62 -23.05 11.80
N GLU A 158 -13.75 -24.03 11.59
CA GLU A 158 -12.96 -24.69 12.65
C GLU A 158 -12.04 -23.69 13.38
N CYS A 159 -11.57 -22.65 12.68
CA CYS A 159 -10.72 -21.61 13.28
C CYS A 159 -11.51 -20.40 13.83
N GLY A 160 -12.85 -20.43 13.80
CA GLY A 160 -13.65 -19.26 14.18
C GLY A 160 -13.36 -18.01 13.33
N GLY A 161 -13.11 -18.21 12.02
CA GLY A 161 -12.65 -17.17 11.12
C GLY A 161 -13.46 -15.87 11.18
N SER A 162 -12.81 -14.74 10.95
CA SER A 162 -13.41 -13.40 11.10
C SER A 162 -14.64 -13.09 10.22
N GLN A 163 -15.00 -13.96 9.27
CA GLN A 163 -16.23 -13.86 8.48
C GLN A 163 -17.31 -14.86 8.93
N ILE A 164 -17.05 -15.70 9.92
CA ILE A 164 -17.98 -16.68 10.47
C ILE A 164 -18.69 -16.08 11.69
N CYS A 165 -20.01 -16.11 11.73
CA CYS A 165 -20.78 -15.68 12.91
C CYS A 165 -20.89 -16.80 13.95
N GLU A 166 -21.45 -16.48 15.11
CA GLU A 166 -21.78 -17.43 16.18
C GLU A 166 -22.66 -18.59 15.68
N HIS A 167 -23.52 -18.37 14.69
CA HIS A 167 -24.35 -19.41 14.05
C HIS A 167 -23.58 -20.34 13.09
N ALA A 168 -22.24 -20.34 13.13
CA ALA A 168 -21.36 -21.12 12.24
C ALA A 168 -21.64 -20.93 10.73
N ARG A 169 -22.16 -19.76 10.33
CA ARG A 169 -22.47 -19.36 8.95
C ARG A 169 -21.59 -18.18 8.55
N GLN A 170 -21.38 -17.96 7.25
CA GLN A 170 -20.73 -16.72 6.80
C GLN A 170 -21.62 -15.52 7.17
N ARG A 171 -21.09 -14.55 7.92
CA ARG A 171 -21.79 -13.36 8.44
C ARG A 171 -22.64 -12.67 7.38
N ARG A 172 -22.07 -12.42 6.20
CA ARG A 172 -22.78 -11.78 5.08
C ARG A 172 -24.03 -12.53 4.61
N HIS A 173 -24.11 -13.85 4.81
CA HIS A 173 -25.23 -14.70 4.39
C HIS A 173 -26.12 -15.15 5.56
N CYS A 174 -25.76 -14.83 6.80
CA CYS A 174 -26.52 -15.23 7.97
C CYS A 174 -27.76 -14.33 8.12
N LYS A 175 -28.96 -14.92 8.06
CA LYS A 175 -30.21 -14.18 8.24
C LYS A 175 -30.37 -13.66 9.67
N GLU A 176 -30.01 -14.48 10.66
CA GLU A 176 -30.08 -14.14 12.09
C GLU A 176 -29.19 -12.95 12.44
N CYS A 177 -28.03 -12.82 11.80
CA CYS A 177 -27.14 -11.66 11.98
C CYS A 177 -27.48 -10.46 11.07
N GLY A 178 -28.59 -10.49 10.31
CA GLY A 178 -28.92 -9.42 9.35
C GLY A 178 -27.85 -9.25 8.25
N GLY A 179 -27.22 -10.33 7.81
CA GLY A 179 -26.07 -10.31 6.92
C GLY A 179 -26.25 -9.46 5.66
N ALA A 180 -25.20 -8.77 5.23
CA ALA A 180 -25.26 -7.78 4.14
C ALA A 180 -25.79 -8.34 2.79
N SER A 181 -25.68 -9.65 2.53
CA SER A 181 -26.26 -10.28 1.34
C SER A 181 -27.78 -10.49 1.45
N ILE A 182 -28.38 -10.33 2.62
CA ILE A 182 -29.81 -10.52 2.88
C ILE A 182 -30.52 -9.16 2.87
N CYS A 183 -31.68 -9.08 2.21
CA CYS A 183 -32.50 -7.88 2.18
C CYS A 183 -33.53 -7.87 3.32
N LYS A 184 -34.21 -6.74 3.49
CA LYS A 184 -35.31 -6.61 4.46
C LYS A 184 -36.45 -7.63 4.26
N HIS A 185 -36.61 -8.18 3.06
CA HIS A 185 -37.59 -9.24 2.76
C HIS A 185 -37.10 -10.67 3.11
N GLY A 186 -35.96 -10.81 3.81
CA GLY A 186 -35.40 -12.11 4.21
C GLY A 186 -34.86 -12.98 3.07
N ARG A 187 -34.73 -12.40 1.87
CA ARG A 187 -34.21 -13.04 0.64
C ARG A 187 -32.78 -12.55 0.35
N GLU A 188 -32.03 -13.30 -0.44
CA GLU A 188 -30.73 -12.83 -0.93
C GLU A 188 -30.94 -11.59 -1.83
N ARG A 189 -30.29 -10.46 -1.51
CA ARG A 189 -30.43 -9.17 -2.20
C ARG A 189 -30.30 -9.31 -3.71
N SER A 190 -29.28 -10.05 -4.16
CA SER A 190 -29.00 -10.28 -5.58
C SER A 190 -30.15 -10.96 -6.32
N LYS A 191 -30.99 -11.74 -5.63
CA LYS A 191 -32.11 -12.51 -6.20
C LYS A 191 -33.48 -11.93 -5.86
N CYS A 192 -33.53 -10.85 -5.07
CA CYS A 192 -34.79 -10.29 -4.58
C CYS A 192 -35.41 -9.37 -5.64
N LYS A 193 -36.55 -9.76 -6.21
CA LYS A 193 -37.30 -8.97 -7.20
C LYS A 193 -37.74 -7.60 -6.64
N GLU A 194 -38.26 -7.58 -5.43
CA GLU A 194 -38.72 -6.37 -4.73
C GLU A 194 -37.57 -5.38 -4.43
N CYS A 195 -36.32 -5.84 -4.39
CA CYS A 195 -35.16 -4.98 -4.23
C CYS A 195 -34.47 -4.63 -5.56
N GLY A 196 -35.02 -5.04 -6.71
CA GLY A 196 -34.33 -4.90 -8.00
C GLY A 196 -32.98 -5.62 -8.02
N GLY A 197 -32.90 -6.81 -7.39
CA GLY A 197 -31.66 -7.55 -7.22
C GLY A 197 -30.89 -7.75 -8.53
N SER A 198 -29.56 -7.71 -8.47
CA SER A 198 -28.70 -7.74 -9.66
C SER A 198 -28.88 -8.95 -10.59
N GLN A 199 -29.43 -10.07 -10.10
CA GLN A 199 -29.76 -11.25 -10.91
C GLN A 199 -31.14 -11.17 -11.56
N ILE A 200 -31.93 -10.15 -11.27
CA ILE A 200 -33.26 -9.93 -11.84
C ILE A 200 -33.11 -8.97 -13.03
N CYS A 201 -33.72 -9.30 -14.17
CA CYS A 201 -33.79 -8.42 -15.33
C CYS A 201 -34.99 -7.48 -15.23
N GLU A 202 -35.07 -6.51 -16.13
CA GLU A 202 -36.23 -5.62 -16.29
C GLU A 202 -37.54 -6.39 -16.50
N HIS A 203 -37.50 -7.56 -17.16
CA HIS A 203 -38.66 -8.45 -17.33
C HIS A 203 -39.08 -9.19 -16.03
N GLY A 204 -38.50 -8.84 -14.88
CA GLY A 204 -38.84 -9.43 -13.58
C GLY A 204 -38.49 -10.91 -13.43
N ARG A 205 -37.69 -11.47 -14.35
CA ARG A 205 -37.19 -12.85 -14.36
C ARG A 205 -35.73 -12.90 -13.93
N ARG A 206 -35.22 -14.07 -13.55
CA ARG A 206 -33.76 -14.22 -13.35
C ARG A 206 -33.06 -14.05 -14.70
N ARG A 207 -32.07 -13.15 -14.77
CA ARG A 207 -31.29 -12.81 -15.98
C ARG A 207 -30.79 -14.06 -16.71
N SER A 208 -30.21 -15.02 -15.98
CA SER A 208 -29.70 -16.26 -16.56
C SER A 208 -30.79 -17.16 -17.17
N ARG A 209 -32.06 -16.97 -16.82
CA ARG A 209 -33.20 -17.76 -17.32
C ARG A 209 -34.17 -16.93 -18.17
N CYS A 210 -33.80 -15.70 -18.53
CA CYS A 210 -34.67 -14.83 -19.30
C CYS A 210 -34.34 -14.98 -20.79
N LYS A 211 -35.30 -15.50 -21.57
CA LYS A 211 -35.17 -15.65 -23.02
C LYS A 211 -34.91 -14.32 -23.73
N GLU A 212 -35.68 -13.29 -23.37
CA GLU A 212 -35.53 -11.93 -23.92
C GLU A 212 -34.18 -11.29 -23.62
N CYS A 213 -33.49 -11.73 -22.56
CA CYS A 213 -32.15 -11.23 -22.23
C CYS A 213 -31.03 -12.13 -22.78
N GLY A 214 -31.35 -13.16 -23.57
CA GLY A 214 -30.36 -14.16 -23.99
C GLY A 214 -29.65 -14.84 -22.81
N GLY A 215 -30.39 -15.10 -21.73
CA GLY A 215 -29.81 -15.59 -20.47
C GLY A 215 -28.96 -16.85 -20.65
N SER A 216 -27.86 -16.97 -19.91
CA SER A 216 -26.88 -18.07 -20.04
C SER A 216 -27.44 -19.50 -19.84
N GLY A 217 -28.61 -19.62 -19.21
CA GLY A 217 -29.36 -20.87 -19.05
C GLY A 217 -30.38 -21.15 -20.16
N ILE A 218 -30.45 -20.31 -21.19
CA ILE A 218 -31.25 -20.51 -22.39
C ILE A 218 -30.35 -21.15 -23.47
N CYS A 219 -30.82 -22.21 -24.11
CA CYS A 219 -30.12 -22.84 -25.23
C CYS A 219 -30.43 -22.14 -26.55
N GLU A 220 -29.73 -22.55 -27.61
CA GLU A 220 -29.96 -22.06 -28.98
C GLU A 220 -31.41 -22.29 -29.46
N HIS A 221 -32.07 -23.34 -28.95
CA HIS A 221 -33.50 -23.61 -29.21
C HIS A 221 -34.46 -22.66 -28.47
N GLY A 222 -33.95 -21.59 -27.83
CA GLY A 222 -34.75 -20.60 -27.10
C GLY A 222 -35.48 -21.14 -25.87
N ARG A 223 -35.11 -22.34 -25.41
CA ARG A 223 -35.69 -23.04 -24.24
C ARG A 223 -34.68 -23.06 -23.10
N ARG A 224 -35.17 -23.33 -21.89
CA ARG A 224 -34.27 -23.57 -20.74
C ARG A 224 -33.40 -24.80 -21.00
N ARG A 225 -32.08 -24.64 -20.91
CA ARG A 225 -31.08 -25.68 -21.25
C ARG A 225 -31.23 -26.94 -20.38
N ASP A 226 -31.75 -26.81 -19.17
CA ASP A 226 -32.06 -27.92 -18.25
C ASP A 226 -33.37 -28.65 -18.56
N GLY A 227 -34.25 -28.08 -19.38
CA GLY A 227 -35.53 -28.69 -19.78
C GLY A 227 -35.68 -28.89 -21.29
N CYS A 228 -34.64 -28.64 -22.09
CA CYS A 228 -34.67 -28.79 -23.54
C CYS A 228 -34.35 -30.23 -23.92
N ARG A 229 -35.31 -30.97 -24.47
CA ARG A 229 -35.15 -32.38 -24.87
C ARG A 229 -33.97 -32.59 -25.81
N GLU A 230 -33.81 -31.73 -26.82
CA GLU A 230 -32.68 -31.77 -27.76
C GLU A 230 -31.34 -31.60 -27.04
N CYS A 231 -31.22 -30.61 -26.13
CA CYS A 231 -29.99 -30.40 -25.36
C CYS A 231 -29.71 -31.54 -24.35
N LEU A 232 -30.74 -32.16 -23.79
CA LEU A 232 -30.60 -33.29 -22.87
C LEU A 232 -30.14 -34.54 -23.61
N ALA A 233 -30.69 -34.81 -24.80
CA ALA A 233 -30.25 -35.90 -25.67
C ALA A 233 -28.78 -35.70 -26.11
N ALA A 234 -28.40 -34.50 -26.54
CA ALA A 234 -27.02 -34.19 -26.92
C ALA A 234 -26.02 -34.35 -25.76
N LYS A 235 -26.42 -34.03 -24.52
CA LYS A 235 -25.59 -34.25 -23.33
C LYS A 235 -25.41 -35.73 -22.98
N ALA A 236 -26.42 -36.56 -23.22
CA ALA A 236 -26.34 -37.99 -22.94
C ALA A 236 -25.42 -38.74 -23.92
N LEU A 237 -25.13 -38.16 -25.08
CA LEU A 237 -24.21 -38.72 -26.08
C LEU A 237 -22.76 -38.28 -25.88
N THR A 238 -22.50 -37.31 -24.99
CA THR A 238 -21.19 -36.67 -24.80
C THR A 238 -20.65 -36.78 -23.38
N GLY A 239 -21.37 -37.48 -22.48
CA GLY A 239 -20.97 -37.75 -21.09
C GLY A 239 -20.82 -39.24 -20.85
#